data_AF-A0AAV0XPU3-F1
#
_entry.id   AF-A0AAV0XPU3-F1
#
_cell.length_a   1.000
_cell.length_b   1.000
_cell.length_c   1.000
_cell.angle_alpha   90.00
_cell.angle_beta   90.00
_cell.angle_gamma   90.00
#
_symmetry.space_group_name_H-M   'P 1'
#
loop_
_entity.id
_entity.type
_entity.pdbx_description
1 polymer ?
#
loop_
_entity_poly.entity_id
_entity_poly.type
_entity_poly.pdbx_seq_one_letter_code
_entity_poly.pdbx_strand_id
1 'polypeptide(L)'
;MSITEFEVMEELKILEYPVKSVTRLTNKNKTPLMAVQLTNHHKSQEIFKLNKLLNCIVKTEPRRKSKDPPQCTNCQRFGHLHMSCKLQP
;
A
#
# COMPACT_ATOMS: atom_id res chain seq x y z
N MET A 1 -2.91 12.23 -18.96
CA MET A 1 -3.76 12.17 -17.75
C MET A 1 -3.30 10.99 -16.92
N SER A 2 -3.04 11.19 -15.63
CA SER A 2 -2.60 10.12 -14.72
C SER A 2 -3.78 9.65 -13.88
N ILE A 3 -4.05 8.34 -13.84
CA ILE A 3 -5.05 7.74 -12.95
C ILE A 3 -4.81 8.20 -11.52
N THR A 4 -5.83 8.75 -10.86
CA THR A 4 -5.84 9.28 -9.50
C THR A 4 -6.18 8.22 -8.45
N GLU A 5 -5.89 8.49 -7.18
CA GLU A 5 -6.26 7.58 -6.08
C GLU A 5 -7.79 7.48 -5.93
N PHE A 6 -8.49 8.58 -6.18
CA PHE A 6 -9.95 8.64 -6.14
C PHE A 6 -10.59 7.73 -7.20
N GLU A 7 -10.14 7.79 -8.45
CA GLU A 7 -10.65 6.92 -9.53
C GLU A 7 -10.44 5.43 -9.21
N VAL A 8 -9.26 5.08 -8.66
CA VAL A 8 -8.98 3.70 -8.23
C VAL A 8 -9.88 3.28 -7.07
N MET A 9 -10.09 4.17 -6.10
CA MET A 9 -10.96 3.90 -4.96
C MET A 9 -12.41 3.65 -5.39
N GLU A 10 -12.96 4.48 -6.28
CA GLU A 10 -14.33 4.33 -6.78
C GLU A 10 -14.50 3.07 -7.62
N GLU A 11 -13.57 2.78 -8.54
CA GLU A 11 -13.62 1.56 -9.34
C GLU A 11 -13.56 0.30 -8.47
N LEU A 12 -12.70 0.28 -7.44
CA LEU A 12 -12.62 -0.85 -6.52
C LEU A 12 -13.91 -1.02 -5.70
N LYS A 13 -14.60 0.07 -5.34
CA LYS A 13 -15.92 0.01 -4.70
C LYS A 13 -17.00 -0.51 -5.66
N ILE A 14 -16.98 -0.12 -6.93
CA ILE A 14 -17.89 -0.62 -7.97
C ILE A 14 -17.71 -2.13 -8.16
N LEU A 15 -16.48 -2.63 -8.09
CA LEU A 15 -16.15 -4.06 -8.08
C LEU A 15 -16.46 -4.74 -6.73
N GLU A 16 -17.04 -4.01 -5.79
CA GLU A 16 -17.42 -4.39 -4.42
C GLU A 16 -16.26 -4.91 -3.55
N TYR A 17 -15.04 -4.47 -3.82
CA TYR A 17 -13.94 -4.67 -2.87
C TYR A 17 -14.14 -3.76 -1.65
N PRO A 18 -13.93 -4.25 -0.42
CA PRO A 18 -14.15 -3.47 0.80
C PRO A 18 -12.94 -2.56 1.08
N VAL A 19 -12.71 -1.59 0.18
CA VAL A 19 -11.64 -0.60 0.22
C VAL A 19 -11.84 0.39 1.37
N LYS A 20 -10.76 0.62 2.11
CA LYS A 20 -10.66 1.66 3.16
C LYS A 20 -9.93 2.90 2.67
N SER A 21 -8.81 2.70 1.96
CA SER A 21 -7.99 3.79 1.45
C SER A 21 -7.15 3.34 0.26
N VAL A 22 -6.78 4.32 -0.58
CA VAL A 22 -5.83 4.17 -1.68
C VAL A 22 -4.80 5.28 -1.53
N THR A 23 -3.52 4.92 -1.61
CA THR A 23 -2.41 5.88 -1.45
C THR A 23 -1.38 5.65 -2.54
N ARG A 24 -1.02 6.70 -3.26
CA ARG A 24 0.05 6.65 -4.27
C ARG A 24 1.39 6.52 -3.58
N LEU A 25 2.18 5.56 -4.05
CA LEU A 25 3.55 5.37 -3.61
C LEU A 25 4.51 6.07 -4.56
N THR A 26 5.57 6.65 -4.01
CA THR A 26 6.70 7.14 -4.78
C THR A 26 7.56 5.94 -5.18
N ASN A 27 7.90 5.87 -6.47
CA ASN A 27 8.75 4.82 -7.01
C ASN A 27 9.87 5.46 -7.83
N LYS A 28 11.08 4.89 -7.76
CA LYS A 28 12.20 5.27 -8.63
C LYS A 28 11.87 4.99 -10.10
N ASN A 29 11.08 3.94 -10.35
CA ASN A 29 10.59 3.61 -11.68
C ASN A 29 9.36 4.47 -12.00
N LYS A 30 9.22 4.91 -13.25
CA LYS A 30 8.10 5.75 -13.73
C LYS A 30 6.74 5.03 -13.77
N THR A 31 6.65 3.82 -13.24
CA THR A 31 5.40 3.04 -13.19
C THR A 31 4.56 3.47 -11.98
N PRO A 32 3.29 3.86 -12.17
CA PRO A 32 2.41 4.19 -11.05
C PRO A 32 2.27 3.01 -10.10
N LEU A 33 2.55 3.25 -8.81
CA LEU A 33 2.37 2.27 -7.75
C LEU A 33 1.39 2.85 -6.72
N MET A 34 0.43 2.04 -6.29
CA MET A 34 -0.55 2.44 -5.28
C MET A 34 -0.67 1.35 -4.22
N ALA A 35 -0.73 1.77 -2.96
CA ALA A 35 -1.11 0.94 -1.84
C ALA A 35 -2.61 1.00 -1.65
N VAL A 36 -3.26 -0.16 -1.55
CA VAL A 36 -4.70 -0.28 -1.30
C VAL A 36 -4.88 -0.94 0.06
N GLN A 37 -5.61 -0.28 0.96
CA GLN A 37 -6.01 -0.86 2.23
C GLN A 37 -7.42 -1.42 2.13
N LEU A 38 -7.59 -2.68 2.53
CA LEU A 38 -8.87 -3.38 2.51
C LEU A 38 -9.30 -3.75 3.92
N THR A 39 -10.61 -3.89 4.14
CA THR A 39 -11.14 -4.56 5.33
C THR A 39 -10.82 -6.05 5.28
N ASN A 40 -10.65 -6.69 6.44
CA ASN A 40 -10.48 -8.14 6.49
C ASN A 40 -11.81 -8.82 6.11
N HIS A 41 -11.89 -9.32 4.88
CA HIS A 41 -13.10 -9.88 4.28
C HIS A 41 -12.72 -10.91 3.21
N HIS A 42 -13.59 -11.87 2.90
CA HIS A 42 -13.29 -12.92 1.91
C HIS A 42 -12.94 -12.32 0.54
N LYS A 43 -13.73 -11.33 0.09
CA LYS A 43 -13.51 -10.62 -1.17
C LYS A 43 -12.17 -9.88 -1.24
N SER A 44 -11.58 -9.52 -0.10
CA SER A 44 -10.25 -8.88 -0.07
C SER A 44 -9.14 -9.83 -0.51
N GLN A 45 -9.30 -11.15 -0.34
CA GLN A 45 -8.33 -12.14 -0.83
C GLN A 45 -8.42 -12.31 -2.35
N GLU A 46 -9.59 -12.04 -2.94
CA GLU A 46 -9.81 -12.15 -4.38
C GLU A 46 -9.11 -11.05 -5.17
N ILE A 47 -8.76 -9.92 -4.53
CA ILE A 47 -8.07 -8.80 -5.20
C ILE A 47 -6.73 -9.24 -5.82
N PHE A 48 -6.10 -10.30 -5.30
CA PHE A 48 -4.86 -10.84 -5.86
C PHE A 48 -5.05 -11.54 -7.21
N LYS A 49 -6.30 -11.78 -7.62
CA LYS A 49 -6.67 -12.28 -8.94
C LYS A 49 -7.02 -11.15 -9.92
N LEU A 50 -7.16 -9.91 -9.43
CA LEU A 50 -7.48 -8.74 -10.25
C LEU A 50 -6.29 -8.38 -11.16
N ASN A 51 -6.48 -8.52 -12.47
CA ASN A 51 -5.45 -8.28 -13.48
C ASN A 51 -5.77 -7.10 -14.43
N LYS A 52 -6.97 -6.51 -14.30
CA LYS A 52 -7.44 -5.36 -15.05
C LYS A 52 -8.16 -4.40 -14.12
N LEU A 53 -7.88 -3.10 -14.25
CA LEU A 53 -8.54 -2.03 -13.51
C LEU A 53 -8.44 -0.74 -14.32
N LEU A 54 -9.55 0.00 -14.49
CA LEU A 54 -9.57 1.26 -15.27
C LEU A 54 -8.92 1.11 -16.67
N ASN A 55 -9.28 0.05 -17.39
CA ASN A 55 -8.71 -0.32 -18.70
C ASN A 55 -7.17 -0.51 -18.73
N CYS A 56 -6.53 -0.60 -17.56
CA CYS A 56 -5.10 -0.87 -17.44
C CYS A 56 -4.88 -2.33 -17.04
N ILE A 57 -3.80 -2.93 -17.57
CA ILE A 57 -3.29 -4.20 -17.05
C ILE A 57 -2.56 -3.89 -15.74
N VAL A 58 -3.00 -4.51 -14.65
CA VAL A 58 -2.44 -4.30 -13.32
C VAL A 58 -1.91 -5.61 -12.75
N LYS A 59 -0.95 -5.49 -11.83
CA LYS A 59 -0.48 -6.60 -11.01
C LYS A 59 -0.70 -6.24 -9.55
N THR A 60 -1.49 -7.05 -8.86
CA THR A 60 -1.69 -6.93 -7.41
C THR A 60 -0.72 -7.86 -6.69
N GLU A 61 -0.08 -7.37 -5.62
CA GLU A 61 0.77 -8.17 -4.75
C GLU A 61 0.52 -7.83 -3.28
N PRO A 62 0.68 -8.78 -2.35
CA PRO A 62 0.61 -8.47 -0.93
C PRO A 62 1.75 -7.53 -0.55
N ARG A 63 1.47 -6.59 0.36
CA ARG A 63 2.53 -5.72 0.92
C ARG A 63 3.61 -6.59 1.56
N ARG A 64 4.82 -6.51 1.03
CA ARG A 64 5.97 -7.24 1.55
C ARG A 64 6.24 -6.79 2.98
N LYS A 65 6.32 -7.74 3.91
CA LYS A 65 6.79 -7.46 5.27
C LYS A 65 8.25 -7.02 5.18
N SER A 66 8.61 -5.95 5.88
CA SER A 66 10.01 -5.60 6.03
C SER A 66 10.72 -6.73 6.78
N LYS A 67 11.91 -7.09 6.31
CA LYS A 67 12.84 -7.96 7.06
C LYS A 67 13.69 -7.15 8.03
N ASP A 68 13.70 -5.83 7.85
CA ASP A 68 14.47 -4.94 8.71
C ASP A 68 13.83 -4.88 10.08
N PRO A 69 14.65 -4.90 11.15
CA PRO A 69 14.13 -4.75 12.50
C PRO A 69 13.50 -3.35 12.66
N PRO A 70 12.47 -3.21 13.51
CA PRO A 70 11.75 -1.96 13.66
C PRO A 70 12.68 -0.85 14.16
N GLN A 71 12.93 0.12 13.28
CA GLN A 71 13.72 1.30 13.61
C GLN A 71 12.93 2.25 14.49
N CYS A 72 13.64 3.01 15.32
CA CYS A 72 13.03 4.09 16.08
C CYS A 72 12.37 5.10 15.14
N THR A 73 11.08 5.39 15.32
CA THR A 73 10.35 6.38 14.52
C THR A 73 10.89 7.79 14.71
N ASN A 74 11.35 8.13 15.94
CA ASN A 74 11.92 9.43 16.27
C ASN A 74 13.32 9.63 15.67
N CYS A 75 14.03 8.54 15.34
CA CYS A 75 15.45 8.57 15.00
C CYS A 75 15.81 7.68 13.80
N GLN A 76 14.87 7.54 12.86
CA GLN A 76 15.00 6.65 11.70
C GLN A 76 16.29 6.92 10.89
N ARG A 77 16.76 8.18 10.85
CA ARG A 77 18.03 8.55 10.17
C ARG A 77 19.27 7.88 10.75
N PHE A 78 19.25 7.49 12.02
CA PHE A 78 20.39 6.90 12.73
C PHE A 78 20.40 5.37 12.69
N GLY A 79 19.33 4.73 12.17
CA GLY A 79 19.27 3.28 11.96
C GLY A 79 19.25 2.42 13.22
N HIS A 80 19.02 3.01 14.41
CA HIS A 80 18.93 2.25 15.64
C HIS A 80 17.53 1.68 15.89
N LEU A 81 17.47 0.61 16.69
CA LEU A 81 16.23 -0.05 17.08
C LEU A 81 15.45 0.80 18.08
N HIS A 82 14.12 0.82 18.00
CA HIS A 82 13.29 1.52 18.98
C HIS A 82 13.66 1.19 20.44
N MET A 83 13.95 -0.08 20.73
CA MET A 83 14.35 -0.56 22.06
C MET A 83 15.71 -0.02 22.56
N SER A 84 16.56 0.43 21.64
CA SER A 84 17.87 1.02 21.94
C SER A 84 17.84 2.55 21.99
N CYS A 85 16.67 3.17 21.75
CA CYS A 85 16.53 4.61 21.80
C CYS A 85 16.57 5.08 23.26
N LYS A 86 17.53 5.97 23.57
CA LYS A 86 17.68 6.56 24.91
C LYS A 86 17.02 7.92 25.05
N LEU A 87 16.45 8.44 23.97
CA LEU A 87 15.66 9.67 24.00
C LEU A 87 14.30 9.35 24.62
N GLN A 88 13.86 10.19 25.54
CA GLN A 88 12.50 10.10 26.06
C GLN A 88 11.51 10.38 24.91
N PRO A 89 10.36 9.68 24.90
CA PRO A 89 9.36 9.80 23.83
C PRO A 89 8.84 11.22 23.65
#